data_AF-A0A2A2M264-F1
#
_entry.id   AF-A0A2A2M264-F1
#
_cell.length_a   1.000
_cell.length_b   1.000
_cell.length_c   1.000
_cell.angle_alpha   90.00
_cell.angle_beta   90.00
_cell.angle_gamma   90.00
#
_symmetry.space_group_name_H-M   'P 1'
#
loop_
_entity.id
_entity.type
_entity.pdbx_description
1 polymer ?
#
loop_
_entity_poly.entity_id
_entity_poly.type
_entity_poly.pdbx_seq_one_letter_code
_entity_poly.pdbx_strand_id
1 'polypeptide(L)'
;MRGDLFKDVVAVYGDLFTDKMLPPSFINEISFDEETHSKDESIENLEIMAKGLGEVLAERWSLFDEDCFNKVVDILLLYLKKQYHERCEMGADVRISCFSALLAIQCCPVTGFLQYYVARDESLQQNFYMKRRESKSSSTGFSWQRICGVVITALRQEQLWSVVSSVLKDLGRIIENVPLLMTLEPAQVCFEKLISYK
;
A
#
# COMPACT_ATOMS: atom_id res chain seq x y z
N MET A 1 18.76 19.89 1.45
CA MET A 1 17.46 20.44 1.89
C MET A 1 16.48 19.28 1.91
N ARG A 2 16.03 18.83 3.10
CA ARG A 2 14.98 17.81 3.21
C ARG A 2 13.67 18.57 3.33
N GLY A 3 12.85 18.53 2.29
CA GLY A 3 11.48 19.05 2.32
C GLY A 3 10.65 18.32 3.36
N ASP A 4 9.64 19.00 3.87
CA ASP A 4 8.60 18.40 4.69
C ASP A 4 7.83 17.40 3.81
N LEU A 5 8.06 16.11 4.02
CA LEU A 5 7.53 15.05 3.16
C LEU A 5 6.00 15.07 3.09
N PHE A 6 5.36 15.51 4.18
CA PHE A 6 3.91 15.67 4.19
C PHE A 6 3.48 16.79 3.24
N LYS A 7 4.18 17.93 3.23
CA LYS A 7 3.96 19.00 2.24
C LYS A 7 4.24 18.54 0.82
N ASP A 8 5.27 17.72 0.60
CA ASP A 8 5.56 17.15 -0.72
C ASP A 8 4.44 16.20 -1.17
N VAL A 9 3.86 15.42 -0.25
CA VAL A 9 2.70 14.56 -0.53
C VAL A 9 1.45 15.38 -0.83
N VAL A 10 1.15 16.41 -0.03
CA VAL A 10 0.01 17.30 -0.28
C VAL A 10 0.19 18.09 -1.58
N ALA A 11 1.41 18.54 -1.91
CA ALA A 11 1.70 19.25 -3.15
C ALA A 11 1.54 18.36 -4.39
N VAL A 12 1.89 17.08 -4.29
CA VAL A 12 1.84 16.13 -5.42
C VAL A 12 0.47 15.44 -5.55
N TYR A 13 -0.22 15.23 -4.44
CA TYR A 13 -1.46 14.45 -4.38
C TYR A 13 -2.67 15.23 -3.83
N GLY A 14 -2.55 16.56 -3.70
CA GLY A 14 -3.56 17.48 -3.17
C GLY A 14 -4.95 17.31 -3.78
N ASP A 15 -4.99 16.97 -5.07
CA ASP A 15 -6.23 16.75 -5.83
C ASP A 15 -7.03 15.54 -5.33
N LEU A 16 -6.36 14.51 -4.82
CA LEU A 16 -6.96 13.32 -4.21
C LEU A 16 -7.78 13.65 -2.95
N PHE A 17 -7.40 14.74 -2.26
CA PHE A 17 -8.03 15.22 -1.03
C PHE A 17 -9.20 16.16 -1.31
N THR A 18 -9.25 16.78 -2.49
CA THR A 18 -10.32 17.73 -2.86
C THR A 18 -11.52 17.07 -3.52
N ASP A 19 -11.38 15.87 -4.07
CA ASP A 19 -12.41 15.25 -4.91
C ASP A 19 -12.88 13.90 -4.37
N LYS A 20 -14.08 13.90 -3.76
CA LYS A 20 -14.98 12.76 -3.44
C LYS A 20 -14.45 11.52 -2.70
N MET A 21 -13.15 11.27 -2.59
CA MET A 21 -12.61 9.96 -2.16
C MET A 21 -12.37 9.85 -0.67
N LEU A 22 -11.92 10.91 0.00
CA LEU A 22 -11.72 10.92 1.45
C LEU A 22 -12.93 11.55 2.16
N PRO A 23 -13.41 10.98 3.27
CA PRO A 23 -14.49 11.59 4.03
C PRO A 23 -14.06 12.95 4.58
N PRO A 24 -14.94 13.98 4.60
CA PRO A 24 -14.60 15.31 5.08
C PRO A 24 -14.05 15.35 6.52
N SER A 25 -14.45 14.39 7.37
CA SER A 25 -13.90 14.23 8.71
C SER A 25 -12.39 13.96 8.71
N PHE A 26 -11.90 13.24 7.71
CA PHE A 26 -10.49 12.89 7.55
C PHE A 26 -9.63 14.09 7.13
N ILE A 27 -10.18 14.97 6.29
CA ILE A 27 -9.52 16.21 5.88
C ILE A 27 -9.35 17.15 7.08
N ASN A 28 -10.30 17.14 8.01
CA ASN A 28 -10.27 17.98 9.21
C ASN A 28 -9.30 17.48 10.30
N GLU A 29 -8.92 16.20 10.29
CA GLU A 29 -7.94 15.62 11.22
C GLU A 29 -6.49 15.90 10.80
N ILE A 30 -6.29 16.29 9.54
CA ILE A 30 -4.98 16.63 8.99
C ILE A 30 -4.74 18.14 9.20
N SER A 31 -3.76 18.50 10.02
CA SER A 31 -3.35 19.90 10.16
C SER A 31 -2.58 20.36 8.91
N PHE A 32 -3.11 21.37 8.22
CA PHE A 32 -2.48 21.98 7.03
C PHE A 32 -1.77 23.31 7.35
N ASP A 33 -1.63 23.66 8.64
CA ASP A 33 -1.08 24.95 9.04
C ASP A 33 0.36 25.12 8.52
N GLU A 34 0.61 26.21 7.79
CA GLU A 34 1.83 26.40 6.99
C GLU A 34 3.11 26.63 7.81
N GLU A 35 3.04 26.78 9.13
CA GLU A 35 4.15 27.22 9.98
C GLU A 35 4.86 26.07 10.72
N THR A 36 6.05 25.72 10.22
CA THR A 36 7.12 24.97 10.93
C THR A 36 6.68 23.71 11.68
N HIS A 37 6.27 22.67 10.94
CA HIS A 37 6.08 21.34 11.53
C HIS A 37 7.40 20.75 12.04
N SER A 38 7.35 20.24 13.28
CA SER A 38 8.42 19.37 13.78
C SER A 38 8.45 18.06 12.97
N LYS A 39 9.58 17.35 12.95
CA LYS A 39 9.67 16.07 12.21
C LYS A 39 8.62 15.05 12.68
N ASP A 40 8.26 15.11 13.96
CA ASP A 40 7.32 14.19 14.59
C ASP A 40 5.89 14.44 14.09
N GLU A 41 5.47 15.70 13.96
CA GLU A 41 4.17 16.08 13.36
C GLU A 41 4.05 15.65 11.89
N SER A 42 5.14 15.73 11.12
CA SER A 42 5.14 15.27 9.71
C SER A 42 4.93 13.76 9.57
N ILE A 43 5.33 12.98 10.57
CA ILE A 43 5.16 11.52 10.58
C ILE A 43 3.74 11.19 11.02
N GLU A 44 3.23 11.87 12.06
CA GLU A 44 1.86 11.70 12.55
C GLU A 44 0.81 12.00 11.47
N ASN A 45 0.96 13.13 10.75
CA ASN A 45 0.07 13.46 9.64
C ASN A 45 0.12 12.40 8.52
N LEU A 46 1.31 11.84 8.25
CA LEU A 46 1.48 10.78 7.27
C LEU A 46 0.89 9.44 7.76
N GLU A 47 0.92 9.17 9.06
CA GLU A 47 0.29 8.00 9.69
C GLU A 47 -1.24 8.04 9.58
N ILE A 48 -1.84 9.18 9.94
CA ILE A 48 -3.27 9.43 9.79
C ILE A 48 -3.65 9.20 8.33
N MET A 49 -2.93 9.85 7.40
CA MET A 49 -3.17 9.73 5.96
C MET A 49 -3.07 8.29 5.47
N ALA A 50 -1.99 7.57 5.81
CA ALA A 50 -1.77 6.21 5.36
C ALA A 50 -2.85 5.26 5.88
N LYS A 51 -3.28 5.44 7.13
CA LYS A 51 -4.37 4.65 7.72
C LYS A 51 -5.68 4.84 6.96
N GLY A 52 -6.14 6.08 6.77
CA GLY A 52 -7.42 6.31 6.09
C GLY A 52 -7.39 5.94 4.61
N LEU A 53 -6.24 6.08 3.94
CA LEU A 53 -6.08 5.61 2.56
C LEU A 53 -6.19 4.08 2.46
N GLY A 54 -5.70 3.33 3.44
CA GLY A 54 -5.92 1.88 3.51
C GLY A 54 -7.40 1.51 3.63
N GLU A 55 -8.16 2.25 4.45
CA GLU A 55 -9.60 2.06 4.62
C GLU A 55 -10.37 2.41 3.33
N VAL A 56 -10.07 3.55 2.70
CA VAL A 56 -10.70 3.95 1.43
C VAL A 56 -10.45 2.93 0.33
N LEU A 57 -9.23 2.37 0.26
CA LEU A 57 -8.90 1.36 -0.74
C LEU A 57 -9.77 0.09 -0.57
N ALA A 58 -10.13 -0.26 0.66
CA ALA A 58 -11.03 -1.37 0.95
C ALA A 58 -12.51 -1.05 0.67
N GLU A 59 -12.99 0.13 1.06
CA GLU A 59 -14.41 0.49 0.98
C GLU A 59 -14.85 0.88 -0.44
N ARG A 60 -13.92 1.46 -1.22
CA ARG A 60 -14.23 2.09 -2.51
C ARG A 60 -13.49 1.47 -3.67
N TRP A 61 -12.98 0.25 -3.49
CA TRP A 61 -12.16 -0.46 -4.46
C TRP A 61 -12.70 -0.39 -5.90
N SER A 62 -14.00 -0.61 -6.09
CA SER A 62 -14.65 -0.63 -7.40
C SER A 62 -14.72 0.73 -8.11
N LEU A 63 -14.46 1.84 -7.39
CA LEU A 63 -14.53 3.21 -7.89
C LEU A 63 -13.17 3.77 -8.28
N PHE A 64 -12.07 3.07 -7.97
CA PHE A 64 -10.74 3.52 -8.34
C PHE A 64 -10.49 3.38 -9.84
N ASP A 65 -10.00 4.46 -10.44
CA ASP A 65 -9.25 4.40 -11.68
C ASP A 65 -7.75 4.12 -11.40
N GLU A 66 -6.99 3.86 -12.47
CA GLU A 66 -5.58 3.50 -12.36
C GLU A 66 -4.72 4.62 -11.77
N ASP A 67 -4.98 5.88 -12.12
CA ASP A 67 -4.20 7.03 -11.65
C ASP A 67 -4.37 7.25 -10.15
N CYS A 68 -5.62 7.29 -9.69
CA CYS A 68 -5.94 7.46 -8.27
C CYS A 68 -5.38 6.30 -7.44
N PHE A 69 -5.55 5.07 -7.92
CA PHE A 69 -4.99 3.90 -7.26
C PHE A 69 -3.47 3.97 -7.14
N ASN A 70 -2.78 4.35 -8.21
CA ASN A 70 -1.32 4.49 -8.19
C ASN A 70 -0.87 5.54 -7.16
N LYS A 71 -1.57 6.67 -7.06
CA LYS A 71 -1.30 7.70 -6.05
C LYS A 71 -1.48 7.16 -4.61
N VAL A 72 -2.56 6.40 -4.35
CA VAL A 72 -2.78 5.78 -3.03
C VAL A 72 -1.66 4.80 -2.70
N VAL A 73 -1.32 3.89 -3.61
CA VAL A 73 -0.22 2.94 -3.42
C VAL A 73 1.09 3.68 -3.18
N ASP A 74 1.35 4.79 -3.89
CA ASP A 74 2.56 5.58 -3.72
C ASP A 74 2.68 6.16 -2.32
N ILE A 75 1.60 6.72 -1.77
CA ILE A 75 1.57 7.28 -0.42
C ILE A 75 1.79 6.19 0.63
N LEU A 76 1.10 5.05 0.53
CA LEU A 76 1.27 3.92 1.45
C LEU A 76 2.71 3.39 1.43
N LEU A 77 3.29 3.23 0.25
CA LEU A 77 4.68 2.78 0.10
C LEU A 77 5.68 3.81 0.62
N LEU A 78 5.41 5.10 0.43
CA LEU A 78 6.25 6.18 0.92
C LEU A 78 6.28 6.19 2.45
N TYR A 79 5.11 6.08 3.08
CA TYR A 79 4.98 5.95 4.53
C TYR A 79 5.81 4.77 5.06
N LEU A 80 5.60 3.57 4.53
CA LEU A 80 6.34 2.37 4.96
C LEU A 80 7.85 2.51 4.78
N LYS A 81 8.30 3.07 3.65
CA LYS A 81 9.74 3.31 3.41
C LYS A 81 10.33 4.28 4.41
N LYS A 82 9.63 5.36 4.75
CA LYS A 82 10.09 6.33 5.75
C LYS A 82 10.18 5.69 7.13
N GLN A 83 9.15 4.95 7.54
CA GLN A 83 9.13 4.23 8.81
C GLN A 83 10.33 3.28 8.97
N TYR A 84 10.64 2.49 7.95
CA TYR A 84 11.81 1.60 7.99
C TYR A 84 13.15 2.33 7.86
N HIS A 85 13.19 3.49 7.20
CA HIS A 85 14.41 4.31 7.13
C HIS A 85 14.72 4.98 8.48
N GLU A 86 13.70 5.47 9.19
CA GLU A 86 13.84 6.22 10.44
C GLU A 86 13.84 5.32 11.68
N ARG A 87 13.51 4.02 11.53
CA ARG A 87 13.45 3.00 12.60
C ARG A 87 12.54 3.40 13.76
N CYS A 88 11.37 3.95 13.44
CA CYS A 88 10.40 4.34 14.45
C CYS A 88 9.72 3.09 15.04
N GLU A 89 9.72 2.98 16.38
CA GLU A 89 9.00 1.91 17.09
C GLU A 89 7.48 2.15 17.11
N MET A 90 7.05 3.41 16.98
CA MET A 90 5.65 3.81 16.89
C MET A 90 5.04 3.45 15.53
N GLY A 91 3.72 3.54 15.39
CA GLY A 91 3.04 3.33 14.11
C GLY A 91 2.91 1.87 13.67
N ALA A 92 3.10 0.90 14.58
CA ALA A 92 2.99 -0.54 14.27
C ALA A 92 1.62 -0.91 13.68
N ASP A 93 0.53 -0.40 14.26
CA ASP A 93 -0.83 -0.64 13.79
C ASP A 93 -1.06 -0.05 12.39
N VAL A 94 -0.47 1.11 12.10
CA VAL A 94 -0.54 1.75 10.78
C VAL A 94 0.27 0.95 9.77
N ARG A 95 1.45 0.43 10.14
CA ARG A 95 2.23 -0.47 9.27
C ARG A 95 1.44 -1.74 8.94
N ILE A 96 0.82 -2.36 9.95
CA ILE A 96 -0.05 -3.53 9.76
C ILE A 96 -1.18 -3.19 8.79
N SER A 97 -1.91 -2.10 9.02
CA SER A 97 -3.00 -1.65 8.15
C SER A 97 -2.52 -1.43 6.70
N CYS A 98 -1.39 -0.74 6.51
CA CYS A 98 -0.81 -0.51 5.19
C CYS A 98 -0.43 -1.83 4.49
N PHE A 99 0.22 -2.76 5.21
CA PHE A 99 0.57 -4.05 4.64
C PHE A 99 -0.66 -4.86 4.28
N SER A 100 -1.66 -4.94 5.15
CA SER A 100 -2.88 -5.66 4.87
C SER A 100 -3.64 -5.07 3.68
N ALA A 101 -3.68 -3.74 3.54
CA ALA A 101 -4.27 -3.09 2.37
C ALA A 101 -3.49 -3.42 1.08
N LEU A 102 -2.17 -3.30 1.09
CA LEU A 102 -1.35 -3.58 -0.09
C LEU A 102 -1.37 -5.07 -0.48
N LEU A 103 -1.38 -5.98 0.49
CA LEU A 103 -1.40 -7.43 0.28
C LEU A 103 -2.83 -8.00 0.07
N ALA A 104 -3.87 -7.17 0.20
CA ALA A 104 -5.23 -7.53 -0.18
C ALA A 104 -5.47 -7.36 -1.69
N ILE A 105 -4.63 -6.60 -2.38
CA ILE A 105 -4.68 -6.50 -3.84
C ILE A 105 -4.36 -7.88 -4.45
N GLN A 106 -5.05 -8.25 -5.51
CA GLN A 106 -4.87 -9.50 -6.25
C GLN A 106 -5.13 -9.25 -7.74
N CYS A 107 -4.66 -10.16 -8.60
CA CYS A 107 -4.93 -10.14 -10.03
C CYS A 107 -5.80 -11.35 -10.37
N CYS A 108 -6.94 -11.12 -11.02
CA CYS A 108 -7.73 -12.22 -11.57
C CYS A 108 -6.91 -12.93 -12.66
N PRO A 109 -6.61 -14.24 -12.53
CA PRO A 109 -5.74 -14.95 -13.46
C PRO A 109 -6.36 -15.07 -14.86
N VAL A 110 -7.70 -15.08 -14.95
CA VAL A 110 -8.44 -15.24 -16.21
C VAL A 110 -8.57 -13.93 -16.96
N THR A 111 -8.99 -12.86 -16.27
CA THR A 111 -9.35 -11.59 -16.91
C THR A 111 -8.24 -10.54 -16.85
N GLY A 112 -7.26 -10.73 -15.97
CA GLY A 112 -6.20 -9.76 -15.69
C GLY A 112 -6.66 -8.53 -14.90
N PHE A 113 -7.95 -8.38 -14.60
CA PHE A 113 -8.47 -7.29 -13.77
C PHE A 113 -7.97 -7.42 -12.34
N LEU A 114 -7.76 -6.28 -11.68
CA LEU A 114 -7.41 -6.27 -10.27
C LEU A 114 -8.62 -6.62 -9.41
N GLN A 115 -8.34 -7.32 -8.32
CA GLN A 115 -9.29 -7.71 -7.30
C GLN A 115 -8.76 -7.28 -5.93
N TYR A 116 -9.66 -7.03 -4.99
CA TYR A 116 -9.31 -6.69 -3.63
C TYR A 116 -9.98 -7.67 -2.67
N TYR A 117 -9.18 -8.24 -1.79
CA TYR A 117 -9.65 -9.17 -0.76
C TYR A 117 -10.16 -8.41 0.46
N VAL A 118 -11.45 -8.53 0.73
CA VAL A 118 -12.10 -7.93 1.90
C VAL A 118 -12.14 -8.97 3.01
N ALA A 119 -11.24 -8.85 3.98
CA ALA A 119 -11.09 -9.83 5.06
C ALA A 119 -12.35 -10.02 5.92
N ARG A 120 -13.14 -8.95 6.12
CA ARG A 120 -14.37 -9.00 6.91
C ARG A 120 -15.43 -9.94 6.31
N ASP A 121 -15.52 -9.94 4.99
CA ASP A 121 -16.55 -10.66 4.24
C ASP A 121 -15.98 -11.91 3.55
N GLU A 122 -14.68 -12.18 3.74
CA GLU A 122 -13.91 -13.22 3.05
C GLU A 122 -14.16 -13.26 1.53
N SER A 123 -14.31 -12.08 0.92
CA SER A 123 -14.75 -11.94 -0.47
C SER A 123 -13.73 -11.19 -1.33
N LEU A 124 -13.80 -11.42 -2.65
CA LEU A 124 -13.01 -10.69 -3.64
C LEU A 124 -13.88 -9.69 -4.37
N GLN A 125 -13.53 -8.41 -4.27
CA GLN A 125 -14.16 -7.34 -5.04
C GLN A 125 -13.34 -7.08 -6.31
N GLN A 126 -13.97 -7.16 -7.48
CA GLN A 126 -13.30 -6.89 -8.74
C GLN A 126 -13.38 -5.41 -9.10
N ASN A 127 -12.28 -4.86 -9.60
CA ASN A 127 -12.25 -3.55 -10.24
C ASN A 127 -12.14 -3.73 -11.77
N PHE A 128 -13.06 -3.12 -12.52
CA PHE A 128 -13.16 -3.26 -13.98
C PHE A 128 -12.41 -2.17 -14.76
N TYR A 129 -11.81 -1.21 -14.06
CA TYR A 129 -11.04 -0.09 -14.63
C TYR A 129 -9.54 -0.35 -14.60
N MET A 130 -9.07 -1.24 -13.73
CA MET A 130 -7.66 -1.52 -13.52
C MET A 130 -7.26 -2.94 -13.90
N LYS A 131 -6.14 -3.07 -14.62
CA LYS A 131 -5.59 -4.36 -15.04
C LYS A 131 -4.14 -4.52 -14.63
N ARG A 132 -3.72 -5.78 -14.50
CA ARG A 132 -2.31 -6.15 -14.40
C ARG A 132 -1.56 -5.68 -15.65
N ARG A 133 -0.28 -5.37 -15.47
CA ARG A 133 0.63 -5.12 -16.59
C ARG A 133 0.85 -6.40 -17.41
N GLU A 134 0.64 -6.33 -18.72
CA GLU A 134 0.77 -7.49 -19.62
C GLU A 134 2.23 -7.80 -20.03
N SER A 135 3.10 -6.79 -20.07
CA SER A 135 4.51 -6.97 -20.43
C SER A 135 5.43 -5.98 -19.71
N LYS A 136 6.72 -6.33 -19.58
CA LYS A 136 7.74 -5.45 -18.96
C LYS A 136 7.94 -4.14 -19.73
N SER A 137 7.61 -4.11 -21.02
CA SER A 137 7.68 -2.91 -21.88
C SER A 137 6.45 -2.02 -21.81
N SER A 138 5.35 -2.50 -21.23
CA SER A 138 4.16 -1.67 -21.00
C SER A 138 4.43 -0.69 -19.86
N SER A 139 4.25 0.60 -20.13
CA SER A 139 4.27 1.63 -19.08
C SER A 139 2.99 1.63 -18.24
N THR A 140 1.92 1.01 -18.74
CA THR A 140 0.60 0.99 -18.11
C THR A 140 0.30 -0.36 -17.46
N GLY A 141 -0.52 -0.33 -16.42
CA GLY A 141 -0.95 -1.47 -15.63
C GLY A 141 -0.15 -1.69 -14.36
N PHE A 142 -0.78 -2.40 -13.43
CA PHE A 142 -0.28 -2.68 -12.09
C PHE A 142 0.87 -3.69 -12.07
N SER A 143 1.83 -3.45 -11.16
CA SER A 143 2.95 -4.34 -10.88
C SER A 143 3.24 -4.42 -9.38
N TRP A 144 3.43 -5.64 -8.90
CA TRP A 144 3.79 -5.92 -7.51
C TRP A 144 5.21 -5.51 -7.10
N GLN A 145 6.09 -5.19 -8.05
CA GLN A 145 7.51 -5.00 -7.80
C GLN A 145 7.81 -4.02 -6.64
N ARG A 146 7.07 -2.90 -6.59
CA ARG A 146 7.25 -1.88 -5.55
C ARG A 146 6.78 -2.35 -4.18
N ILE A 147 5.67 -3.08 -4.13
CA ILE A 147 5.12 -3.66 -2.90
C ILE A 147 6.06 -4.75 -2.38
N CYS A 148 6.52 -5.65 -3.25
CA CYS A 148 7.48 -6.68 -2.87
C CYS A 148 8.78 -6.11 -2.31
N GLY A 149 9.27 -4.99 -2.86
CA GLY A 149 10.45 -4.30 -2.33
C GLY A 149 10.28 -3.86 -0.88
N VAL A 150 9.12 -3.31 -0.50
CA VAL A 150 8.88 -2.88 0.88
C VAL A 150 8.57 -4.06 1.80
N VAL A 151 7.90 -5.11 1.31
CA VAL A 151 7.66 -6.36 2.05
C VAL A 151 9.00 -7.03 2.41
N ILE A 152 9.94 -7.15 1.46
CA ILE A 152 11.28 -7.68 1.74
C ILE A 152 12.01 -6.81 2.77
N THR A 153 11.83 -5.49 2.69
CA THR A 153 12.43 -4.57 3.66
C THR A 153 11.87 -4.82 5.06
N ALA A 154 10.55 -4.95 5.20
CA ALA A 154 9.90 -5.29 6.47
C ALA A 154 10.40 -6.64 7.01
N LEU A 155 10.40 -7.70 6.20
CA LEU A 155 10.85 -9.02 6.65
C LEU A 155 12.33 -9.06 7.06
N ARG A 156 13.14 -8.09 6.64
CA ARG A 156 14.57 -7.98 7.02
C ARG A 156 14.83 -7.08 8.21
N GLN A 157 14.02 -6.02 8.39
CA GLN A 157 14.33 -4.93 9.31
C GLN A 157 13.35 -4.85 10.48
N GLU A 158 12.13 -5.33 10.31
CA GLU A 158 11.08 -5.26 11.32
C GLU A 158 11.46 -6.09 12.55
N GLN A 159 11.32 -5.46 13.72
CA GLN A 159 11.62 -6.08 15.01
C GLN A 159 10.34 -6.50 15.74
N LEU A 160 9.21 -5.90 15.38
CA LEU A 160 7.92 -6.21 15.99
C LEU A 160 7.31 -7.46 15.35
N TRP A 161 7.19 -8.53 16.14
CA TRP A 161 6.59 -9.78 15.70
C TRP A 161 5.14 -9.63 15.24
N SER A 162 4.36 -8.71 15.83
CA SER A 162 2.99 -8.42 15.41
C SER A 162 2.91 -7.99 13.93
N VAL A 163 3.84 -7.13 13.50
CA VAL A 163 3.92 -6.68 12.11
C VAL A 163 4.38 -7.82 11.20
N VAL A 164 5.47 -8.51 11.57
CA VAL A 164 6.01 -9.63 10.77
C VAL A 164 4.98 -10.74 10.60
N SER A 165 4.34 -11.17 11.69
CA SER A 165 3.33 -12.23 11.65
C SER A 165 2.13 -11.86 10.80
N SER A 166 1.65 -10.60 10.85
CA SER A 166 0.56 -10.13 9.99
C SER A 166 0.95 -10.16 8.51
N VAL A 167 2.16 -9.66 8.19
CA VAL A 167 2.69 -9.69 6.82
C VAL A 167 2.77 -11.13 6.31
N LEU A 168 3.34 -12.04 7.11
CA LEU A 168 3.46 -13.46 6.73
C LEU A 168 2.10 -14.13 6.53
N LYS A 169 1.11 -13.82 7.37
CA LYS A 169 -0.26 -14.33 7.22
C LYS A 169 -0.88 -13.88 5.90
N ASP A 170 -0.79 -12.59 5.58
CA ASP A 170 -1.33 -12.05 4.32
C ASP A 170 -0.57 -12.57 3.10
N LEU A 171 0.75 -12.76 3.19
CA LEU A 171 1.55 -13.40 2.13
C LEU A 171 1.16 -14.87 1.94
N GLY A 172 0.90 -15.61 3.00
CA GLY A 172 0.44 -16.99 2.94
C GLY A 172 -0.81 -17.14 2.08
N ARG A 173 -1.80 -16.25 2.28
CA ARG A 173 -3.02 -16.18 1.47
C ARG A 173 -2.73 -15.96 -0.02
N ILE A 174 -1.77 -15.08 -0.35
CA ILE A 174 -1.38 -14.82 -1.75
C ILE A 174 -0.72 -16.05 -2.36
N ILE A 175 0.17 -16.71 -1.61
CA ILE A 175 0.95 -17.87 -2.06
C ILE A 175 0.06 -19.10 -2.28
N GLU A 176 -0.95 -19.30 -1.44
CA GLU A 176 -1.92 -20.40 -1.60
C GLU A 176 -2.72 -20.29 -2.91
N ASN A 177 -2.82 -19.09 -3.49
CA ASN A 177 -3.45 -18.86 -4.78
C ASN A 177 -2.41 -19.03 -5.92
N VAL A 178 -2.10 -20.28 -6.28
CA VAL A 178 -1.11 -20.62 -7.33
C VAL A 178 -1.32 -19.87 -8.67
N PRO A 179 -2.56 -19.70 -9.17
CA PRO A 179 -2.79 -18.87 -10.36
C PRO A 179 -2.35 -17.42 -10.18
N LEU A 180 -2.53 -16.85 -8.98
CA LEU A 180 -2.07 -15.50 -8.64
C LEU A 180 -0.55 -15.43 -8.65
N LEU A 181 0.17 -16.42 -8.10
CA LEU A 181 1.63 -16.48 -8.12
C LEU A 181 2.20 -16.39 -9.55
N MET A 182 1.55 -17.05 -10.50
CA MET A 182 1.94 -17.02 -11.92
C MET A 182 1.70 -15.65 -12.57
N THR A 183 0.93 -14.76 -11.95
CA THR A 183 0.75 -13.37 -12.40
C THR A 183 1.81 -12.42 -11.85
N LEU A 184 2.70 -12.90 -10.98
CA LEU A 184 3.69 -12.10 -10.26
C LEU A 184 5.07 -12.11 -10.94
N GLU A 185 5.19 -12.04 -12.26
CA GLU A 185 6.48 -12.26 -12.98
C GLU A 185 7.54 -11.12 -12.88
N PRO A 186 7.61 -10.37 -11.77
CA PRO A 186 8.94 -10.17 -11.12
C PRO A 186 8.98 -10.51 -9.62
N ALA A 187 7.84 -10.70 -8.95
CA ALA A 187 7.79 -11.15 -7.57
C ALA A 187 8.05 -12.64 -7.40
N GLN A 188 7.96 -13.48 -8.43
CA GLN A 188 8.34 -14.89 -8.34
C GLN A 188 9.77 -15.05 -7.82
N VAL A 189 10.72 -14.22 -8.29
CA VAL A 189 12.09 -14.15 -7.76
C VAL A 189 12.13 -13.61 -6.32
N CYS A 190 11.21 -12.74 -5.94
CA CYS A 190 11.11 -12.21 -4.58
C CYS A 190 10.56 -13.26 -3.59
N PHE A 191 9.55 -14.02 -4.00
CA PHE A 191 8.92 -15.09 -3.23
C PHE A 191 9.80 -16.35 -3.19
N GLU A 192 10.46 -16.71 -4.29
CA GLU A 192 11.49 -17.77 -4.31
C GLU A 192 12.63 -17.45 -3.35
N LYS A 193 13.09 -16.20 -3.30
CA LYS A 193 14.08 -15.76 -2.31
C LYS A 193 13.57 -15.82 -0.87
N LEU A 194 12.27 -15.62 -0.63
CA LEU A 194 11.66 -15.78 0.70
C LEU A 194 11.54 -17.25 1.10
N ILE A 195 11.24 -18.14 0.15
CA ILE A 195 11.14 -19.59 0.36
C ILE A 195 12.54 -20.22 0.52
N SER A 196 13.58 -19.66 -0.11
CA SER A 196 14.96 -20.17 -0.04
C SER A 196 15.70 -19.86 1.27
N TYR A 197 15.08 -19.17 2.24
CA TYR A 197 15.62 -18.96 3.58
C TYR A 197 15.30 -20.13 4.55
N LYS A 198 15.13 -21.34 4.02
CA LYS A 198 15.08 -22.58 4.83
C LYS A 198 16.49 -23.06 5.17
#